data_AF-A0A356ALU7-F1
#
_entry.id   AF-A0A356ALU7-F1
#
_cell.length_a   1.000
_cell.length_b   1.000
_cell.length_c   1.000
_cell.angle_alpha   90.00
_cell.angle_beta   90.00
_cell.angle_gamma   90.00
#
_symmetry.space_group_name_H-M   'P 1'
#
loop_
_entity.id
_entity.type
_entity.pdbx_description
1 polymer ?
#
loop_
_entity_poly.entity_id
_entity_poly.type
_entity_poly.pdbx_seq_one_letter_code
_entity_poly.pdbx_strand_id
1 'polypeptide(L)'
;ASQGFAANLRKALFDHVQSFSFSNLDRFSAASLVTRLTSDVTQLQMTVLMGLRIFLRSPLMLICALIFAMKINMRLSLIILAAAPVLIVGTFFLVRAAERLFTEVQRRLDGLNGTVRENLIAIRVVKA
;
A
#
# COMPACT_ATOMS: atom_id res chain seq x y z
N ALA A 1 -0.60 21.65 -0.77
CA ALA A 1 -1.63 20.76 -0.19
C ALA A 1 -1.02 19.65 0.67
N SER A 2 -0.29 18.67 0.11
CA SER A 2 0.27 17.53 0.88
C SER A 2 1.26 17.93 1.99
N GLN A 3 2.12 18.93 1.74
CA GLN A 3 3.06 19.46 2.74
C GLN A 3 2.33 20.09 3.94
N GLY A 4 1.25 20.85 3.69
CA GLY A 4 0.42 21.45 4.75
C GLY A 4 -0.35 20.41 5.55
N PHE A 5 -0.87 19.37 4.88
CA PHE A 5 -1.47 18.21 5.55
C PHE A 5 -0.47 17.53 6.47
N ALA A 6 0.75 17.24 5.99
CA ALA A 6 1.79 16.59 6.79
C ALA A 6 2.25 17.46 7.97
N ALA A 7 2.36 18.78 7.78
CA ALA A 7 2.70 19.72 8.84
C ALA A 7 1.63 19.74 9.95
N ASN A 8 0.36 19.84 9.58
CA ASN A 8 -0.75 19.83 10.53
C ASN A 8 -0.85 18.48 11.26
N LEU A 9 -0.70 17.36 10.53
CA LEU A 9 -0.74 16.03 11.11
C LEU A 9 0.41 15.81 12.10
N ARG A 10 1.63 16.23 11.74
CA ARG A 10 2.79 16.13 12.63
C ARG A 10 2.62 16.97 13.89
N LYS A 11 2.09 18.18 13.75
CA LYS A 11 1.80 19.05 14.90
C LYS A 11 0.77 18.41 15.84
N ALA A 12 -0.36 17.96 15.31
CA ALA A 12 -1.42 17.32 16.11
C ALA A 12 -0.92 16.04 16.82
N LEU A 13 -0.12 15.22 16.14
CA LEU A 13 0.48 14.04 16.74
C LEU A 13 1.49 14.42 17.83
N PHE A 14 2.31 15.44 17.61
CA PHE A 14 3.27 15.91 18.60
C PHE A 14 2.58 16.44 19.87
N ASP A 15 1.52 17.25 19.70
CA ASP A 15 0.72 17.76 20.81
C ASP A 15 0.04 16.63 21.60
N HIS A 16 -0.44 15.58 20.90
CA HIS A 16 -1.03 14.42 21.55
C HIS A 16 -0.01 13.60 22.33
N VAL A 17 1.19 13.38 21.78
CA VAL A 17 2.26 12.64 22.46
C VAL A 17 2.73 13.36 23.72
N GLN A 18 2.75 14.70 23.73
CA GLN A 18 3.08 15.46 24.94
C GLN A 18 2.07 15.25 26.09
N SER A 19 0.85 14.79 25.80
CA SER A 19 -0.16 14.47 26.82
C SER A 19 -0.01 13.07 27.44
N PHE A 20 0.96 12.27 26.99
CA PHE A 20 1.12 10.89 27.45
C PHE A 20 1.71 10.82 28.87
N SER A 21 1.14 9.94 29.70
CA SER A 21 1.76 9.55 30.98
C SER A 21 2.94 8.59 30.75
N PHE A 22 3.78 8.41 31.76
CA PHE A 22 4.90 7.45 31.71
C PHE A 22 4.46 6.01 31.34
N SER A 23 3.28 5.57 31.81
CA SER A 23 2.71 4.27 31.43
C SER A 23 2.36 4.16 29.95
N ASN A 24 1.95 5.26 29.30
CA ASN A 24 1.70 5.29 27.86
C ASN A 24 3.02 5.27 27.06
N LEU A 25 4.09 5.88 27.59
CA LEU A 25 5.40 5.85 26.96
C LEU A 25 6.04 4.45 27.01
N ASP A 26 5.83 3.69 28.08
CA ASP A 26 6.26 2.28 28.16
C ASP A 26 5.51 1.40 27.14
N ARG A 27 4.23 1.66 26.91
CA ARG A 27 3.42 0.91 25.94
C ARG A 27 3.82 1.17 24.49
N PHE A 28 4.15 2.42 24.14
CA PHE A 28 4.46 2.79 22.76
C PHE A 28 5.96 2.86 22.45
N SER A 29 6.84 2.95 23.45
CA SER A 29 8.28 3.23 23.32
C SER A 29 8.61 4.52 22.56
N ALA A 30 9.56 5.29 23.10
CA ALA A 30 10.01 6.54 22.49
C ALA A 30 10.47 6.36 21.02
N ALA A 31 11.12 5.22 20.72
CA ALA A 31 11.58 4.94 19.36
C ALA A 31 10.42 4.77 18.35
N SER A 32 9.32 4.09 18.73
CA SER A 32 8.15 3.95 17.83
C SER A 32 7.43 5.27 17.62
N LEU A 33 7.37 6.11 18.65
CA LEU A 33 6.77 7.45 18.57
C LEU A 33 7.54 8.33 17.57
N VAL A 34 8.88 8.25 17.57
CA VAL A 34 9.72 8.94 16.58
C VAL A 34 9.47 8.42 15.16
N THR A 35 9.40 7.10 14.95
CA THR A 35 9.12 6.55 13.61
C THR A 35 7.73 6.93 13.11
N ARG A 36 6.72 7.00 14.01
CA ARG A 36 5.36 7.46 13.68
C ARG A 36 5.34 8.94 13.29
N LEU A 37 6.04 9.81 14.03
CA LEU A 37 6.09 11.24 13.75
C LEU A 37 6.89 11.60 12.48
N THR A 38 7.80 10.71 12.05
CA THR A 38 8.70 10.93 10.91
C THR A 38 8.27 10.10 9.70
N SER A 39 8.53 8.80 9.72
CA SER A 39 8.33 7.86 8.62
C SER A 39 6.86 7.73 8.25
N ASP A 40 5.98 7.47 9.22
CA ASP A 40 4.57 7.21 8.92
C ASP A 40 3.87 8.48 8.40
N VAL A 41 4.13 9.64 9.01
CA VAL A 41 3.64 10.93 8.48
C VAL A 41 4.17 11.18 7.06
N THR A 42 5.43 10.85 6.78
CA THR A 42 6.02 11.01 5.44
C THR A 42 5.37 10.06 4.43
N GLN A 43 5.08 8.81 4.81
CA GLN A 43 4.34 7.89 3.95
C GLN A 43 2.94 8.42 3.65
N LEU A 44 2.19 8.84 4.66
CA LEU A 44 0.85 9.43 4.46
C LEU A 44 0.89 10.69 3.58
N GLN A 45 1.91 11.52 3.77
CA GLN A 45 2.14 12.68 2.92
C GLN A 45 2.34 12.30 1.45
N MET A 46 3.16 11.27 1.19
CA MET A 46 3.41 10.76 -0.14
C MET A 46 2.15 10.11 -0.73
N THR A 47 1.36 9.39 0.07
CA THR A 47 0.07 8.84 -0.34
C THR A 47 -0.89 9.94 -0.76
N VAL A 48 -1.00 11.04 0.01
CA VAL A 48 -1.83 12.19 -0.36
C VAL A 48 -1.31 12.85 -1.63
N LEU A 49 0.00 13.03 -1.77
CA LEU A 49 0.61 13.63 -2.96
C LEU A 49 0.40 12.78 -4.22
N MET A 50 0.64 11.47 -4.15
CA MET A 50 0.43 10.55 -5.25
C MET A 50 -1.05 10.37 -5.56
N GLY A 51 -1.89 10.24 -4.54
CA GLY A 51 -3.34 10.15 -4.67
C GLY A 51 -3.90 11.32 -5.46
N LEU A 52 -3.64 12.56 -5.00
CA LEU A 52 -4.04 13.77 -5.73
C LEU A 52 -3.55 13.80 -7.18
N ARG A 53 -2.31 13.38 -7.44
CA ARG A 53 -1.76 13.33 -8.81
C ARG A 53 -2.44 12.27 -9.68
N ILE A 54 -2.63 11.06 -9.17
CA ILE A 54 -3.22 9.95 -9.93
C ILE A 54 -4.70 10.25 -10.20
N PHE A 55 -5.45 10.68 -9.18
CA PHE A 55 -6.87 11.03 -9.32
C PHE A 55 -7.12 12.19 -10.26
N LEU A 56 -6.19 13.15 -10.39
CA LEU A 56 -6.36 14.25 -11.33
C LEU A 56 -5.88 13.88 -12.74
N ARG A 57 -4.68 13.31 -12.85
CA ARG A 57 -4.02 13.08 -14.14
C ARG A 57 -4.61 11.89 -14.90
N SER A 58 -4.86 10.77 -14.23
CA SER A 58 -5.32 9.54 -14.87
C SER A 58 -6.67 9.71 -15.59
N PRO A 59 -7.74 10.24 -14.97
CA PRO A 59 -9.01 10.40 -15.67
C PRO A 59 -8.96 11.47 -16.75
N LEU A 60 -8.24 12.58 -16.52
CA LEU A 60 -8.09 13.62 -17.53
C LEU A 60 -7.37 13.08 -18.78
N MET A 61 -6.30 12.31 -18.58
CA MET A 61 -5.57 11.68 -19.68
C MET A 61 -6.44 10.65 -20.41
N LEU A 62 -7.23 9.84 -19.68
CA LEU A 62 -8.16 8.87 -20.28
C LEU A 62 -9.21 9.58 -21.16
N ILE A 63 -9.84 10.64 -20.64
CA ILE A 63 -10.86 11.40 -21.37
C ILE A 63 -10.25 12.06 -22.61
N CYS A 64 -9.12 12.74 -22.48
CA CYS A 64 -8.45 13.37 -23.62
C CYS A 64 -8.03 12.34 -24.68
N ALA A 65 -7.48 11.20 -24.26
CA ALA A 65 -7.07 10.14 -25.18
C ALA A 65 -8.28 9.56 -25.94
N LEU A 66 -9.40 9.31 -25.25
CA LEU A 66 -10.63 8.83 -25.88
C LEU A 66 -11.18 9.83 -26.90
N ILE A 67 -11.23 11.12 -26.54
CA ILE A 67 -11.69 12.17 -27.45
C ILE A 67 -10.80 12.23 -28.70
N PHE A 68 -9.48 12.25 -28.53
CA PHE A 68 -8.55 12.30 -29.67
C PHE A 68 -8.61 11.04 -30.54
N ALA A 69 -8.69 9.85 -29.93
CA ALA A 69 -8.82 8.61 -30.67
C ALA A 69 -10.08 8.61 -31.54
N MET A 70 -11.23 8.97 -30.95
CA MET A 70 -12.50 9.06 -31.68
C MET A 70 -12.47 10.10 -32.82
N LYS A 71 -11.77 11.22 -32.63
CA LYS A 71 -11.60 12.24 -33.68
C LYS A 71 -10.73 11.77 -34.85
N ILE A 72 -9.74 10.92 -34.61
CA ILE A 72 -8.86 10.39 -35.67
C ILE A 72 -9.60 9.33 -36.49
N ASN A 73 -10.15 8.31 -35.81
CA ASN A 73 -10.90 7.25 -36.48
C ASN A 73 -11.89 6.60 -35.50
N MET A 74 -13.17 6.88 -35.72
CA MET A 74 -14.25 6.36 -34.87
C MET A 74 -14.35 4.84 -34.92
N ARG A 75 -14.19 4.22 -36.12
CA ARG A 75 -14.32 2.77 -36.28
C ARG A 75 -13.22 2.02 -35.55
N LEU A 76 -11.97 2.45 -35.70
CA LEU A 76 -10.82 1.83 -35.02
C LEU A 76 -10.92 2.03 -33.49
N SER A 77 -11.34 3.21 -33.04
CA SER A 77 -11.47 3.51 -31.61
C SER A 77 -12.53 2.66 -30.91
N LEU A 78 -13.67 2.41 -31.57
CA LEU A 78 -14.72 1.55 -31.02
C LEU A 78 -14.26 0.09 -30.87
N ILE A 79 -13.46 -0.43 -31.82
CA ILE A 79 -12.89 -1.78 -31.73
C ILE A 79 -11.97 -1.88 -30.52
N ILE A 80 -11.08 -0.90 -30.32
CA ILE A 80 -10.17 -0.86 -29.16
C ILE A 80 -10.96 -0.73 -27.85
N LEU A 81 -11.99 0.13 -27.83
CA LEU A 81 -12.84 0.32 -26.66
C LEU A 81 -13.61 -0.96 -26.28
N ALA A 82 -14.02 -1.76 -27.26
CA ALA A 82 -14.65 -3.06 -27.04
C ALA A 82 -13.65 -4.16 -26.63
N ALA A 83 -12.40 -4.09 -27.10
CA ALA A 83 -11.34 -5.01 -26.69
C ALA A 83 -10.84 -4.73 -25.26
N ALA A 84 -10.86 -3.48 -24.80
CA ALA A 84 -10.45 -3.07 -23.47
C ALA A 84 -11.13 -3.84 -22.32
N PRO A 85 -12.47 -3.99 -22.25
CA PRO A 85 -13.12 -4.77 -21.19
C PRO A 85 -12.73 -6.24 -21.22
N VAL A 86 -12.49 -6.84 -22.40
CA VAL A 86 -12.03 -8.23 -22.50
C VAL A 86 -10.65 -8.39 -21.83
N LEU A 87 -9.73 -7.46 -22.06
CA LEU A 87 -8.42 -7.43 -21.41
C LEU A 87 -8.52 -7.18 -19.90
N ILE A 88 -9.42 -6.28 -19.47
CA ILE A 88 -9.66 -5.99 -18.05
C ILE A 88 -10.16 -7.25 -17.35
N VAL A 89 -11.15 -7.93 -17.92
CA VAL A 89 -11.72 -9.17 -17.36
C VAL A 89 -10.67 -10.28 -17.32
N GLY A 90 -9.92 -10.47 -18.41
CA GLY A 90 -8.84 -11.46 -18.45
C GLY A 90 -7.76 -11.20 -17.38
N THR A 91 -7.32 -9.95 -17.25
CA THR A 91 -6.36 -9.54 -16.22
C THR A 91 -6.93 -9.71 -14.81
N PHE A 92 -8.21 -9.38 -14.59
CA PHE A 92 -8.86 -9.54 -13.29
C PHE A 92 -8.86 -11.00 -12.82
N PHE A 93 -9.21 -11.93 -13.70
CA PHE A 93 -9.16 -13.36 -13.37
C PHE A 93 -7.73 -13.84 -13.10
N LEU A 94 -6.75 -13.38 -13.90
CA LEU A 94 -5.35 -13.71 -13.72
C LEU A 94 -4.83 -13.23 -12.35
N VAL A 95 -5.10 -11.97 -11.98
CA VAL A 95 -4.70 -11.41 -10.69
C VAL A 95 -5.35 -12.17 -9.54
N ARG A 96 -6.65 -12.47 -9.63
CA ARG A 96 -7.38 -13.23 -8.60
C ARG A 96 -6.81 -14.64 -8.40
N ALA A 97 -6.40 -15.30 -9.48
CA ALA A 97 -5.73 -16.59 -9.40
C ALA A 97 -4.34 -16.47 -8.78
N ALA A 98 -3.55 -15.46 -9.19
CA ALA A 98 -2.23 -15.20 -8.66
C ALA A 98 -2.26 -14.87 -7.15
N GLU A 99 -3.19 -14.04 -6.69
CA GLU A 99 -3.38 -13.71 -5.27
C GLU A 99 -3.64 -14.96 -4.43
N ARG A 100 -4.50 -15.86 -4.90
CA ARG A 100 -4.76 -17.14 -4.21
C ARG A 100 -3.52 -18.00 -4.10
N LEU A 101 -2.78 -18.16 -5.20
CA LEU A 101 -1.56 -18.97 -5.21
C LEU A 101 -0.47 -18.36 -4.31
N PHE A 102 -0.31 -17.04 -4.36
CA PHE A 102 0.65 -16.31 -3.54
C PHE A 102 0.34 -16.47 -2.05
N THR A 103 -0.94 -16.37 -1.68
CA THR A 103 -1.38 -16.56 -0.29
C THR A 103 -1.09 -17.98 0.22
N GLU A 104 -1.28 -19.00 -0.63
CA GLU A 104 -0.99 -20.39 -0.28
C GLU A 104 0.51 -20.63 -0.06
N VAL A 105 1.36 -20.09 -0.94
CA VAL A 105 2.82 -20.15 -0.77
C VAL A 105 3.26 -19.45 0.51
N GLN A 106 2.69 -18.28 0.79
CA GLN A 106 3.01 -17.50 1.99
C GLN A 106 2.67 -18.28 3.27
N ARG A 107 1.50 -18.95 3.32
CA ARG A 107 1.14 -19.83 4.45
C ARG A 107 2.11 -20.99 4.67
N ARG A 108 2.61 -21.60 3.59
CA ARG A 108 3.59 -22.70 3.69
C ARG A 108 4.94 -22.21 4.19
N LEU A 109 5.38 -21.03 3.72
CA LEU A 109 6.61 -20.40 4.21
C LEU A 109 6.50 -20.04 5.70
N ASP A 110 5.35 -19.51 6.14
CA ASP A 110 5.12 -19.19 7.54
C ASP A 110 5.16 -20.44 8.42
N GLY A 111 4.57 -21.55 7.96
CA GLY A 111 4.63 -22.84 8.65
C GLY A 111 6.06 -23.39 8.77
N LEU A 112 6.82 -23.39 7.67
CA LEU A 112 8.22 -23.84 7.66
C LEU A 112 9.09 -22.98 8.59
N ASN A 113 8.94 -21.66 8.54
CA ASN A 113 9.67 -20.75 9.43
C ASN A 113 9.32 -21.01 10.90
N GLY A 114 8.07 -21.34 11.21
CA GLY A 114 7.65 -21.77 12.55
C GLY A 114 8.41 -23.01 13.02
N THR A 115 8.37 -24.08 12.22
CA THR A 115 9.03 -25.35 12.56
C THR A 115 10.55 -25.20 12.66
N VAL A 116 11.19 -24.44 11.74
CA VAL A 116 12.63 -24.18 11.80
C VAL A 116 12.99 -23.41 13.08
N ARG A 117 12.20 -22.39 13.44
CA ARG A 117 12.40 -21.61 14.67
C ARG A 117 12.26 -22.47 15.92
N GLU A 118 11.27 -23.37 15.94
CA GLU A 118 11.02 -24.29 17.05
C GLU A 118 12.16 -25.31 17.20
N ASN A 119 12.65 -25.88 16.10
CA ASN A 119 13.82 -26.78 16.12
C ASN A 119 15.11 -26.07 16.58
N LEU A 120 15.33 -24.82 16.17
CA LEU A 120 16.48 -24.03 16.63
C LEU A 120 16.42 -23.73 18.14
N ILE A 121 15.21 -23.57 18.70
CA ILE A 121 15.02 -23.41 20.16
C ILE A 121 15.23 -24.76 20.87
N ALA A 122 14.65 -25.85 20.36
CA ALA A 122 14.75 -27.18 20.94
C ALA A 122 16.21 -27.71 20.98
N ILE A 123 17.04 -27.37 19.99
CA ILE A 123 18.47 -27.68 19.99
C ILE A 123 19.21 -27.12 21.22
N ARG A 124 18.77 -25.98 21.77
CA ARG A 124 19.35 -25.42 23.01
C ARG A 124 18.88 -26.16 24.27
N VAL A 125 17.72 -26.80 24.24
CA VAL A 125 17.15 -27.55 25.36
C VAL A 125 17.72 -28.98 25.44
N VAL A 126 18.04 -29.59 24.29
CA VAL A 126 18.63 -30.95 24.22
C VAL A 126 20.13 -30.97 24.50
N LYS A 127 20.81 -29.82 24.37
CA LYS A 127 22.25 -29.67 24.71
C LYS A 127 22.52 -29.15 26.13
N ALA A 128 21.49 -28.88 26.92
CA ALA A 128 21.61 -28.45 28.32
C ALA A 128 21.53 -29.66 29.27
#